data_AF-A0A382K140-F1
#
_entry.id   AF-A0A382K140-F1
#
_cell.length_a   1.000
_cell.length_b   1.000
_cell.length_c   1.000
_cell.angle_alpha   90.00
_cell.angle_beta   90.00
_cell.angle_gamma   90.00
#
_symmetry.space_group_name_H-M   'P 1'
#
loop_
_entity.id
_entity.type
_entity.pdbx_description
1 polymer ?
#
loop_
_entity_poly.entity_id
_entity_poly.type
_entity_poly.pdbx_seq_one_letter_code
_entity_poly.pdbx_strand_id
1 'polypeptide(L)' 'MTLIKSISGIRGTIGGGVGDALTPIDIVRFTASYASFIKKHNSSSNTIIIGRDA' A
#
# COMPACT_ATOMS: atom_id res chain seq x y z
N MET A 1 -6.26 -8.62 14.30
CA MET A 1 -5.81 -9.69 13.40
C MET A 1 -4.73 -9.13 12.50
N THR A 2 -3.62 -9.83 12.34
CA THR A 2 -2.32 -9.28 11.89
C THR A 2 -2.34 -8.72 10.47
N LEU A 3 -1.60 -7.63 10.25
CA LEU A 3 -1.25 -7.09 8.95
C LEU A 3 -0.28 -8.04 8.22
N ILE A 4 -0.74 -8.68 7.15
CA ILE A 4 0.02 -9.64 6.36
C ILE A 4 0.67 -8.94 5.18
N LYS A 5 1.99 -9.10 5.05
CA LYS A 5 2.79 -8.69 3.89
C LYS A 5 3.34 -9.95 3.22
N SER A 6 2.80 -10.31 2.05
CA SER A 6 3.11 -11.58 1.39
C SER A 6 3.35 -11.42 -0.11
N ILE A 7 3.68 -12.53 -0.78
CA ILE A 7 3.83 -12.60 -2.25
C ILE A 7 2.59 -12.11 -3.01
N SER A 8 1.41 -12.14 -2.38
CA SER A 8 0.14 -11.74 -2.97
C SER A 8 -0.39 -10.46 -2.29
N GLY A 9 0.51 -9.50 -2.04
CA GLY A 9 0.17 -8.17 -1.57
C GLY A 9 0.03 -8.03 -0.05
N ILE A 10 -0.51 -6.87 0.33
CA ILE A 10 -0.68 -6.40 1.71
C ILE A 10 -2.15 -6.53 2.08
N ARG A 11 -2.45 -7.28 3.14
CA ARG A 11 -3.81 -7.61 3.57
C ARG A 11 -3.95 -7.47 5.07
N GLY A 12 -5.12 -7.05 5.54
CA GLY A 12 -5.41 -6.97 6.97
C GLY A 12 -6.85 -6.56 7.21
N THR A 13 -7.30 -6.67 8.46
CA THR A 13 -8.62 -6.16 8.86
C THR A 13 -8.64 -4.64 8.77
N ILE A 14 -9.76 -4.07 8.30
CA ILE A 14 -9.94 -2.61 8.27
C ILE A 14 -10.15 -2.10 9.70
N GLY A 15 -9.35 -1.12 10.12
CA GLY A 15 -9.39 -0.56 11.47
C GLY A 15 -8.58 -1.36 12.50
N GLY A 16 -8.40 -0.80 13.71
CA GLY A 16 -7.54 -1.36 14.76
C GLY A 16 -6.21 -0.60 14.91
N GLY A 17 -5.20 -1.28 15.48
CA GLY A 17 -3.88 -0.69 15.73
C GLY A 17 -3.01 -0.60 14.47
N VAL A 18 -2.22 0.47 14.37
CA VAL A 18 -1.27 0.69 13.28
C VAL A 18 -0.21 -0.42 13.25
N GLY A 19 0.07 -0.98 12.08
CA GLY A 19 1.05 -2.05 11.90
C GLY A 19 0.52 -3.44 12.26
N ASP A 20 -0.56 -3.54 13.03
CA ASP A 20 -1.23 -4.80 13.37
C ASP A 20 -2.47 -5.06 12.51
N ALA A 21 -3.01 -4.04 11.85
CA ALA A 21 -4.17 -4.13 10.97
C ALA A 21 -3.97 -3.27 9.70
N LEU A 22 -4.92 -3.31 8.76
CA LEU A 22 -4.89 -2.44 7.58
C LEU A 22 -5.57 -1.11 7.92
N THR A 23 -4.81 -0.23 8.57
CA THR A 23 -5.29 1.09 9.01
C THR A 23 -5.12 2.15 7.91
N PRO A 24 -5.83 3.30 8.00
CA PRO A 24 -5.63 4.40 7.06
C PRO A 24 -4.16 4.88 6.96
N ILE A 25 -3.44 4.93 8.09
CA ILE A 25 -2.04 5.35 8.09
C ILE A 25 -1.12 4.29 7.45
N ASP A 26 -1.44 3.00 7.60
CA ASP A 26 -0.69 1.93 6.93
C ASP A 26 -0.92 1.98 5.41
N ILE A 27 -2.16 2.22 4.97
CA ILE A 27 -2.49 2.42 3.55
C ILE A 27 -1.65 3.58 2.99
N VAL A 28 -1.67 4.75 3.64
CA VAL A 28 -0.86 5.91 3.21
C VAL A 28 0.62 5.57 3.15
N ARG A 29 1.16 4.90 4.19
CA ARG A 29 2.59 4.53 4.26
C ARG A 29 2.98 3.65 3.06
N PHE A 30 2.22 2.60 2.78
CA PHE A 30 2.54 1.68 1.68
C PHE A 30 2.38 2.35 0.32
N THR A 31 1.28 3.06 0.09
CA THR A 31 1.04 3.76 -1.18
C THR A 31 2.10 4.83 -1.46
N ALA A 32 2.47 5.64 -0.45
CA ALA A 32 3.49 6.66 -0.60
C ALA A 32 4.88 6.04 -0.85
N SER A 33 5.21 4.93 -0.18
CA SER A 33 6.47 4.22 -0.42
C SER A 33 6.58 3.67 -1.83
N TYR A 34 5.49 3.10 -2.38
CA TYR A 34 5.42 2.64 -3.76
C TYR A 34 5.55 3.80 -4.76
N ALA A 35 4.81 4.89 -4.56
CA ALA A 35 4.91 6.07 -5.42
C ALA A 35 6.32 6.69 -5.39
N SER A 36 6.95 6.75 -4.22
CA SER A 36 8.33 7.22 -4.10
C SER A 36 9.32 6.28 -4.78
N PHE A 37 9.08 4.96 -4.74
CA PHE A 37 9.91 3.99 -5.44
C PHE A 37 9.82 4.20 -6.96
N ILE A 38 8.60 4.27 -7.51
CA ILE A 38 8.39 4.54 -8.94
C ILE A 38 9.04 5.85 -9.36
N LYS A 39 8.88 6.93 -8.58
CA LYS A 39 9.48 8.24 -8.87
C LYS A 39 11.01 8.23 -8.89
N LYS A 40 11.64 7.38 -8.07
CA LYS A 40 13.12 7.26 -7.99
C LYS A 40 13.70 6.47 -9.15
N HIS A 41 12.96 5.51 -9.67
CA HIS A 41 13.35 4.79 -10.87
C HIS A 41 12.97 5.64 -12.09
N ASN A 42 13.94 6.03 -12.92
CA ASN A 42 13.78 6.88 -14.12
C ASN A 42 12.81 6.26 -15.16
N SER A 43 11.53 6.20 -14.83
CA SER A 43 10.47 5.82 -15.74
C SER A 43 10.13 7.01 -16.63
N SER A 44 9.79 6.71 -17.88
CA SER A 44 9.30 7.71 -18.83
C SER A 44 8.00 8.38 -18.39
N SER A 45 7.30 7.80 -17.41
CA SER A 45 6.08 8.34 -16.81
C SER A 45 5.96 7.95 -15.34
N ASN A 46 5.36 8.85 -14.54
CA ASN A 46 5.02 8.63 -13.14
C ASN A 46 3.51 8.38 -12.93
N THR A 47 2.76 8.12 -14.00
CA THR A 47 1.32 7.86 -13.91
C THR A 47 1.06 6.51 -13.23
N ILE A 48 0.26 6.52 -12.17
CA ILE A 48 -0.17 5.31 -11.43
C ILE A 48 -1.67 5.12 -11.67
N ILE A 49 -2.04 3.95 -12.21
CA ILE A 49 -3.43 3.57 -12.45
C ILE A 49 -3.92 2.73 -11.26
N ILE A 50 -5.11 3.03 -10.75
CA ILE A 50 -5.69 2.40 -9.56
C ILE A 50 -6.99 1.69 -9.95
N GLY A 51 -7.21 0.50 -9.39
CA GLY A 51 -8.48 -0.22 -9.44
C GLY A 51 -8.91 -0.65 -8.03
N ARG A 52 -10.20 -0.97 -7.86
CA ARG A 52 -10.77 -1.52 -6.63
C ARG A 52 -11.82 -2.57 -6.95
N ASP A 53 -12.09 -3.46 -5.99
CA ASP A 53 -13.26 -4.32 -6.00
C ASP A 53 -14.55 -3.53 -5.65
N ALA A 54 -15.72 -4.15 -5.80
CA ALA A 54 -17.07 -3.59 -5.64
C ALA A 54 -17.28 -2.81 -4.34
#